data_AF-Q0CPS7-F1
#
_entry.id   AF-Q0CPS7-F1
#
_cell.length_a   1.000
_cell.length_b   1.000
_cell.length_c   1.000
_cell.angle_alpha   90.00
_cell.angle_beta   90.00
_cell.angle_gamma   90.00
#
_symmetry.space_group_name_H-M   'P 1'
#
loop_
_entity.id
_entity.type
_entity.pdbx_description
1 polymer ?
#
loop_
_entity_poly.entity_id
_entity_poly.type
_entity_poly.pdbx_seq_one_letter_code
_entity_poly.pdbx_strand_id
1 'polypeptide(L)'
;MFRGGASMRQCRQIQRSTNCSHDILFRRKEHLEKLRPNLIVRREPSRFCSPRTTLPLGLLRTISSSVAGSPRPKPSTQSTRKPNRLLSTWEDRRYFSAPTVRLLSDNDANKNEDTTRSDISANTPTPTSPSTTHNPSPPAKFWSHQMYKRPDGGDITVHYCRSVKSAEDVAQHFLHDDILGFDLEWKAQASTQDSIQNNVSLVQLANRERIALFHIAMFRPALGLADLVAPSLRAILESPRITKVGVSIKADSTRVRKYLGINTRAIFELSHLHKLVKYCYSNPRLINKRLVNLSEQVEEHFGLPLAKEDEVRRGDWTHALNYRQVQYAASDPYACLCLFYAMDAKRKALDPVPPLPAHAELDIPIRIVHDAPVQTDPDEVEVVRPAGSPVAKTIS
;
A
#
# COMPACT_ATOMS: atom_id res chain seq x y z
N MET A 1 36.97 44.81 29.60
CA MET A 1 35.89 45.07 30.59
C MET A 1 34.69 45.66 29.85
N PHE A 2 33.48 45.14 30.12
CA PHE A 2 32.13 45.57 29.66
C PHE A 2 31.85 45.51 28.14
N ARG A 3 30.95 44.66 27.60
CA ARG A 3 29.47 44.43 27.74
C ARG A 3 28.56 45.57 27.23
N GLY A 4 27.63 45.17 26.35
CA GLY A 4 26.39 45.86 25.95
C GLY A 4 26.50 46.54 24.59
N GLY A 5 25.63 46.38 23.59
CA GLY A 5 24.30 45.79 23.48
C GLY A 5 23.59 46.59 22.38
N ALA A 6 23.02 45.95 21.36
CA ALA A 6 22.21 46.63 20.35
C ALA A 6 20.96 45.83 19.97
N SER A 7 19.85 46.41 20.45
CA SER A 7 18.43 46.19 20.27
C SER A 7 17.93 45.73 18.88
N MET A 8 16.97 44.79 18.93
CA MET A 8 15.97 44.49 17.91
C MET A 8 15.21 45.75 17.45
N ARG A 9 15.53 46.27 16.26
CA ARG A 9 14.63 47.13 15.46
C ARG A 9 15.12 47.29 14.01
N GLN A 10 15.44 46.17 13.35
CA GLN A 10 15.73 46.20 11.91
C GLN A 10 15.54 44.81 11.28
N CYS A 11 14.31 44.29 11.37
CA CYS A 11 13.90 43.12 10.56
C CYS A 11 12.39 43.14 10.30
N ARG A 12 11.87 44.29 9.83
CA ARG A 12 10.48 44.45 9.37
C ARG A 12 10.38 45.21 8.04
N GLN A 13 11.37 45.04 7.15
CA GLN A 13 11.33 45.68 5.83
C GLN A 13 11.85 44.82 4.68
N ILE A 14 11.88 43.50 4.85
CA ILE A 14 12.11 42.52 3.78
C ILE A 14 10.99 41.47 3.87
N GLN A 15 9.75 41.88 3.60
CA GLN A 15 8.60 40.96 3.46
C GLN A 15 7.43 41.56 2.68
N ARG A 16 7.69 42.50 1.77
CA ARG A 16 6.66 43.15 0.92
C ARG A 16 6.96 43.15 -0.59
N SER A 17 7.78 42.21 -1.09
CA SER A 17 8.08 42.13 -2.53
C SER A 17 7.93 40.74 -3.18
N THR A 18 7.32 39.76 -2.51
CA THR A 18 7.05 38.43 -3.10
C THR A 18 5.57 38.12 -3.35
N ASN A 19 4.65 39.05 -3.04
CA ASN A 19 3.21 38.86 -3.24
C ASN A 19 2.62 39.50 -4.52
N CYS A 20 3.44 39.83 -5.53
CA CYS A 20 2.93 40.41 -6.79
C CYS A 20 3.17 39.54 -8.03
N SER A 21 3.79 38.35 -7.90
CA SER A 21 4.08 37.47 -9.05
C SER A 21 3.20 36.22 -9.12
N HIS A 22 2.42 35.91 -8.07
CA HIS A 22 1.51 34.75 -8.09
C HIS A 22 0.09 35.10 -8.59
N ASP A 23 -0.36 36.36 -8.44
CA ASP A 23 -1.69 36.81 -8.89
C ASP A 23 -1.79 37.09 -10.41
N ILE A 24 -0.67 37.28 -11.10
CA ILE A 24 -0.63 37.52 -12.55
C ILE A 24 -0.67 36.19 -13.35
N LEU A 25 -0.25 35.08 -12.75
CA LEU A 25 -0.31 33.75 -13.36
C LEU A 25 -1.66 33.04 -13.17
N PHE A 26 -2.44 33.41 -12.15
CA PHE A 26 -3.77 32.83 -11.93
C PHE A 26 -4.86 33.50 -12.78
N ARG A 27 -4.79 34.82 -13.01
CA ARG A 27 -5.73 35.55 -13.88
C ARG A 27 -5.57 35.32 -15.38
N ARG A 28 -4.47 34.68 -15.82
CA ARG A 28 -4.24 34.35 -17.25
C ARG A 28 -4.78 32.97 -17.65
N LYS A 29 -5.22 32.14 -16.69
CA LYS A 29 -5.84 30.83 -16.94
C LYS A 29 -7.36 30.89 -17.10
N GLU A 30 -8.04 31.86 -16.49
CA GLU A 30 -9.51 32.02 -16.60
C GLU A 30 -9.98 32.78 -17.86
N HIS A 31 -9.07 33.32 -18.67
CA HIS A 31 -9.43 34.05 -19.90
C HIS A 31 -9.26 33.23 -21.20
N LEU A 32 -8.77 31.99 -21.12
CA LEU A 32 -8.57 31.11 -22.29
C LEU A 32 -9.59 29.96 -22.42
N GLU A 33 -10.55 29.84 -21.51
CA GLU A 33 -11.66 28.87 -21.60
C GLU A 33 -12.99 29.43 -22.15
N LYS A 34 -13.03 30.71 -22.55
CA LYS A 34 -14.27 31.35 -23.06
C LYS A 34 -14.34 31.54 -24.58
N LEU A 35 -13.48 30.89 -25.37
CA LEU A 35 -13.55 30.96 -26.84
C LEU A 35 -13.32 29.59 -27.48
N ARG A 36 -14.39 28.79 -27.61
CA ARG A 36 -14.53 27.78 -28.68
C ARG A 36 -15.96 27.79 -29.23
N PRO A 37 -16.15 27.97 -30.55
CA PRO A 37 -17.48 28.03 -31.15
C PRO A 37 -18.11 26.65 -31.36
N ASN A 38 -19.43 26.63 -31.27
CA ASN A 38 -20.34 25.54 -31.60
C ASN A 38 -20.11 25.03 -33.02
N LEU A 39 -19.85 23.73 -33.18
CA LEU A 39 -20.04 23.04 -34.47
C LEU A 39 -21.11 21.96 -34.31
N ILE A 40 -22.29 22.28 -34.82
CA ILE A 40 -23.43 21.38 -35.00
C ILE A 40 -23.10 20.48 -36.19
N VAL A 41 -23.04 19.17 -35.97
CA VAL A 41 -23.09 18.18 -37.07
C VAL A 41 -24.30 17.29 -36.84
N ARG A 42 -25.34 17.56 -37.64
CA ARG A 42 -26.47 16.64 -37.86
C ARG A 42 -25.99 15.50 -38.75
N ARG A 43 -26.23 14.24 -38.38
CA ARG A 43 -26.44 13.13 -39.33
C ARG A 43 -27.47 12.15 -38.78
N GLU A 44 -28.46 11.89 -39.62
CA GLU A 44 -29.59 10.97 -39.44
C GLU A 44 -29.20 9.50 -39.76
N PRO A 45 -30.07 8.52 -39.45
CA PRO A 45 -29.70 7.12 -39.30
C PRO A 45 -29.86 6.30 -40.59
N SER A 46 -28.99 5.31 -40.80
CA SER A 46 -29.19 4.27 -41.82
C SER A 46 -29.29 2.89 -41.16
N ARG A 47 -30.48 2.29 -41.28
CA ARG A 47 -30.72 0.85 -41.16
C ARG A 47 -30.18 0.15 -42.42
N PHE A 48 -29.56 -1.03 -42.31
CA PHE A 48 -30.03 -2.29 -42.93
C PHE A 48 -29.03 -3.46 -42.79
N CYS A 49 -29.62 -4.63 -42.51
CA CYS A 49 -29.25 -6.05 -42.67
C CYS A 49 -27.82 -6.55 -42.97
N SER A 50 -27.46 -7.61 -42.24
CA SER A 50 -26.54 -8.70 -42.61
C SER A 50 -27.05 -9.52 -43.82
N PRO A 51 -26.20 -10.38 -44.43
CA PRO A 51 -26.21 -11.79 -44.00
C PRO A 51 -24.84 -12.50 -43.98
N ARG A 52 -24.85 -13.67 -43.30
CA ARG A 52 -23.79 -14.68 -43.18
C ARG A 52 -23.37 -15.28 -44.53
N THR A 53 -22.10 -15.71 -44.64
CA THR A 53 -21.76 -17.02 -45.22
C THR A 53 -20.39 -17.53 -44.74
N THR A 54 -20.28 -18.85 -44.69
CA THR A 54 -19.27 -19.76 -44.14
C THR A 54 -18.07 -20.04 -45.08
N LEU A 55 -16.86 -20.19 -44.48
CA LEU A 55 -15.69 -21.09 -44.70
C LEU A 55 -15.54 -21.89 -46.03
N PRO A 56 -14.30 -22.18 -46.52
CA PRO A 56 -13.42 -23.18 -45.88
C PRO A 56 -11.87 -23.01 -45.96
N LEU A 57 -11.23 -23.93 -45.21
CA LEU A 57 -9.80 -24.27 -45.06
C LEU A 57 -9.02 -24.49 -46.37
N GLY A 58 -7.70 -24.24 -46.34
CA GLY A 58 -6.77 -24.82 -47.33
C GLY A 58 -5.32 -24.33 -47.31
N LEU A 59 -4.47 -25.10 -46.63
CA LEU A 59 -3.10 -25.51 -46.98
C LEU A 59 -1.89 -24.53 -46.97
N LEU A 60 -0.86 -25.00 -46.27
CA LEU A 60 0.54 -24.56 -46.26
C LEU A 60 1.18 -24.54 -47.66
N ARG A 61 2.11 -23.60 -47.88
CA ARG A 61 3.41 -23.89 -48.51
C ARG A 61 4.49 -22.87 -48.13
N THR A 62 5.60 -23.43 -47.70
CA THR A 62 6.94 -22.87 -47.51
C THR A 62 7.55 -22.41 -48.83
N ILE A 63 8.20 -21.23 -48.85
CA ILE A 63 9.34 -20.90 -49.74
C ILE A 63 10.33 -20.02 -48.96
N SER A 64 11.61 -20.37 -49.10
CA SER A 64 12.82 -19.77 -48.51
C SER A 64 13.45 -18.72 -49.45
N SER A 65 14.56 -18.12 -48.99
CA SER A 65 15.47 -17.15 -49.64
C SER A 65 15.00 -15.69 -49.68
N SER A 66 15.82 -14.66 -49.53
CA SER A 66 17.21 -14.51 -49.06
C SER A 66 17.51 -13.01 -48.91
N VAL A 67 18.31 -12.67 -47.89
CA VAL A 67 19.27 -11.56 -47.73
C VAL A 67 19.08 -10.26 -48.54
N ALA A 68 18.88 -9.15 -47.82
CA ALA A 68 19.49 -7.86 -48.13
C ALA A 68 19.60 -7.01 -46.84
N GLY A 69 20.82 -6.61 -46.50
CA GLY A 69 21.13 -5.82 -45.31
C GLY A 69 20.85 -4.33 -45.51
N SER A 70 20.53 -3.64 -44.42
CA SER A 70 20.65 -2.19 -44.25
C SER A 70 20.61 -1.81 -42.76
N PRO A 71 21.15 -0.64 -42.37
CA PRO A 71 22.10 -0.54 -41.25
C PRO A 71 21.49 -0.20 -39.88
N ARG A 72 22.25 -0.55 -38.84
CA ARG A 72 22.01 -0.24 -37.42
C ARG A 72 21.74 1.25 -37.17
N PRO A 73 20.74 1.61 -36.34
CA PRO A 73 20.70 2.92 -35.71
C PRO A 73 21.68 2.96 -34.52
N LYS A 74 22.44 4.06 -34.43
CA LYS A 74 23.33 4.40 -33.32
C LYS A 74 22.51 4.61 -32.03
N PRO A 75 23.03 4.24 -30.84
CA PRO A 75 22.33 4.51 -29.59
C PRO A 75 22.33 6.02 -29.32
N SER A 76 21.14 6.59 -29.18
CA SER A 76 20.96 7.95 -28.69
C SER A 76 21.39 8.02 -27.23
N THR A 77 22.21 9.03 -26.93
CA THR A 77 22.61 9.42 -25.59
C THR A 77 21.38 9.76 -24.77
N GLN A 78 20.90 8.79 -23.98
CA GLN A 78 19.94 9.07 -22.91
C GLN A 78 20.66 9.86 -21.83
N SER A 79 20.33 11.16 -21.78
CA SER A 79 20.53 12.03 -20.64
C SER A 79 20.07 11.32 -19.37
N THR A 80 21.03 10.89 -18.55
CA THR A 80 20.83 10.34 -17.21
C THR A 80 20.32 11.46 -16.29
N ARG A 81 19.02 11.74 -16.37
CA ARG A 81 18.34 12.38 -15.23
C ARG A 81 18.32 11.36 -14.11
N LYS A 82 19.23 11.55 -13.16
CA LYS A 82 19.23 10.85 -11.86
C LYS A 82 17.80 10.87 -11.31
N PRO A 83 17.19 9.73 -10.95
CA PRO A 83 15.94 9.75 -10.23
C PRO A 83 16.17 10.52 -8.92
N ASN A 84 15.22 11.41 -8.62
CA ASN A 84 15.32 12.30 -7.48
C ASN A 84 15.55 11.47 -6.22
N ARG A 85 16.66 11.79 -5.55
CA ARG A 85 17.18 11.17 -4.35
C ARG A 85 16.15 11.29 -3.23
N LEU A 86 15.65 10.14 -2.76
CA LEU A 86 15.07 9.85 -1.44
C LEU A 86 15.04 11.05 -0.47
N LEU A 87 13.96 11.81 -0.51
CA LEU A 87 13.48 12.62 0.61
C LEU A 87 12.28 11.88 1.19
N SER A 88 12.49 10.96 2.14
CA SER A 88 11.37 10.47 2.95
C SER A 88 11.75 9.76 4.25
N THR A 89 12.90 9.10 4.37
CA THR A 89 13.11 8.15 5.51
C THR A 89 12.97 8.74 6.92
N TRP A 90 13.29 10.02 7.11
CA TRP A 90 13.16 10.71 8.41
C TRP A 90 11.74 11.22 8.68
N GLU A 91 11.04 11.66 7.63
CA GLU A 91 9.65 12.14 7.73
C GLU A 91 8.70 10.96 7.93
N ASP A 92 8.96 9.84 7.26
CA ASP A 92 8.23 8.57 7.39
C ASP A 92 8.28 8.04 8.81
N ARG A 93 9.45 8.11 9.44
CA ARG A 93 9.67 7.67 10.81
C ARG A 93 8.89 8.50 11.82
N ARG A 94 8.79 9.82 11.60
CA ARG A 94 7.98 10.72 12.44
C ARG A 94 6.49 10.52 12.21
N TYR A 95 6.09 10.36 10.94
CA TYR A 95 4.70 10.25 10.56
C TYR A 95 4.04 8.95 11.04
N PHE A 96 4.75 7.83 10.95
CA PHE A 96 4.24 6.52 11.37
C PHE A 96 4.66 6.10 12.79
N SER A 97 5.24 7.01 13.57
CA SER A 97 5.39 6.81 15.02
C SER A 97 4.01 6.84 15.65
N ALA A 98 3.59 5.73 16.29
CA ALA A 98 2.35 5.72 17.06
C ALA A 98 2.37 6.83 18.11
N PRO A 99 1.22 7.50 18.39
CA PRO A 99 1.10 8.30 19.60
C PRO A 99 1.34 7.38 20.79
N THR A 100 2.34 7.66 21.61
CA THR A 100 2.57 6.92 22.86
C THR A 100 1.37 7.14 23.78
N VAL A 101 0.47 6.16 23.86
CA VAL A 101 -0.52 6.12 24.94
C VAL A 101 0.25 5.83 26.23
N ARG A 102 0.52 6.86 27.02
CA ARG A 102 1.04 6.69 28.39
C ARG A 102 -0.06 6.01 29.21
N LEU A 103 0.05 4.69 29.40
CA LEU A 103 -0.66 4.01 30.47
C LEU A 103 -0.07 4.55 31.79
N LEU A 104 -0.83 5.41 32.47
CA LEU A 104 -0.52 5.76 33.85
C LEU A 104 -0.79 4.51 34.69
N SER A 105 0.28 3.88 35.16
CA SER A 105 0.21 2.87 36.21
C SER A 105 0.06 3.59 37.54
N ASP A 106 -1.16 3.69 38.06
CA ASP A 106 -1.37 4.11 39.44
C ASP A 106 -0.99 2.93 40.35
N ASN A 107 0.26 2.95 40.81
CA ASN A 107 0.64 2.35 42.08
C ASN A 107 0.57 3.46 43.12
N ASP A 108 -0.46 3.45 43.95
CA ASP A 108 -0.29 3.89 45.33
C ASP A 108 -1.24 3.12 46.24
N ALA A 109 -0.62 2.35 47.12
CA ALA A 109 -1.25 1.77 48.28
C ALA A 109 -1.36 2.86 49.35
N ASN A 110 -2.56 3.14 49.85
CA ASN A 110 -2.68 3.42 51.27
C ASN A 110 -4.04 3.04 51.84
N LYS A 111 -3.98 2.45 53.04
CA LYS A 111 -5.08 2.07 53.91
C LYS A 111 -5.78 3.33 54.43
N ASN A 112 -7.10 3.25 54.63
CA ASN A 112 -7.74 3.41 55.95
C ASN A 112 -9.26 3.22 55.84
N GLU A 113 -9.79 2.43 56.76
CA GLU A 113 -11.20 2.37 57.14
C GLU A 113 -11.61 3.66 57.85
N ASP A 114 -12.81 4.18 57.58
CA ASP A 114 -13.80 4.47 58.63
C ASP A 114 -15.18 4.72 58.00
N THR A 115 -16.22 4.18 58.64
CA THR A 115 -17.63 4.26 58.25
C THR A 115 -18.37 5.00 59.35
N THR A 116 -18.83 6.24 59.12
CA THR A 116 -19.94 6.84 59.89
C THR A 116 -20.70 7.95 59.12
N ARG A 117 -21.97 7.64 58.86
CA ARG A 117 -23.22 8.44 58.94
C ARG A 117 -23.28 9.99 58.73
N SER A 118 -24.29 10.34 57.91
CA SER A 118 -25.37 11.35 58.08
C SER A 118 -25.21 12.84 57.71
N ASP A 119 -26.18 13.27 56.88
CA ASP A 119 -27.00 14.51 56.89
C ASP A 119 -26.59 15.83 56.16
N ILE A 120 -27.35 16.10 55.08
CA ILE A 120 -28.27 17.24 54.82
C ILE A 120 -27.75 18.71 54.89
N SER A 121 -27.85 19.40 53.72
CA SER A 121 -28.40 20.77 53.47
C SER A 121 -27.50 21.93 52.97
N ALA A 122 -27.82 22.38 51.74
CA ALA A 122 -28.11 23.74 51.24
C ALA A 122 -27.07 24.88 51.08
N ASN A 123 -27.13 25.47 49.86
CA ASN A 123 -27.02 26.91 49.45
C ASN A 123 -25.61 27.57 49.45
N THR A 124 -25.07 28.22 48.41
CA THR A 124 -25.55 29.29 47.47
C THR A 124 -24.47 29.52 46.37
N PRO A 125 -24.75 30.13 45.18
CA PRO A 125 -23.86 30.08 44.01
C PRO A 125 -22.86 31.24 43.93
N THR A 126 -21.71 31.02 43.29
CA THR A 126 -20.74 32.05 42.88
C THR A 126 -20.15 31.74 41.50
N PRO A 127 -19.67 32.77 40.76
CA PRO A 127 -19.88 32.87 39.33
C PRO A 127 -18.83 32.17 38.48
N THR A 128 -19.32 31.79 37.30
CA THR A 128 -18.68 31.23 36.12
C THR A 128 -17.36 31.90 35.76
N SER A 129 -16.28 31.12 35.77
CA SER A 129 -15.17 31.28 34.83
C SER A 129 -15.24 30.12 33.84
N PRO A 130 -15.20 30.32 32.51
CA PRO A 130 -15.19 29.22 31.56
C PRO A 130 -13.81 28.57 31.60
N SER A 131 -13.59 27.66 32.53
CA SER A 131 -12.55 26.66 32.38
C SER A 131 -12.97 25.77 31.23
N THR A 132 -12.34 25.95 30.07
CA THR A 132 -12.37 24.99 28.97
C THR A 132 -11.81 23.68 29.51
N THR A 133 -12.69 22.84 30.06
CA THR A 133 -12.37 21.46 30.40
C THR A 133 -12.14 20.74 29.08
N HIS A 134 -10.88 20.70 28.65
CA HIS A 134 -10.41 19.63 27.79
C HIS A 134 -10.59 18.33 28.57
N ASN A 135 -11.78 17.74 28.50
CA ASN A 135 -11.94 16.34 28.82
C ASN A 135 -11.05 15.58 27.84
N PRO A 136 -9.98 14.91 28.29
CA PRO A 136 -9.24 14.03 27.41
C PRO A 136 -10.21 12.95 26.95
N SER A 137 -10.38 12.83 25.63
CA SER A 137 -11.10 11.70 25.04
C SER A 137 -10.55 10.40 25.64
N PRO A 138 -11.42 9.44 26.00
CA PRO A 138 -10.97 8.18 26.57
C PRO A 138 -9.90 7.54 25.66
N PRO A 139 -8.89 6.87 26.24
CA PRO A 139 -7.83 6.26 25.45
C PRO A 139 -8.44 5.30 24.43
N ALA A 140 -7.93 5.38 23.19
CA ALA A 140 -8.43 4.54 22.12
C ALA A 140 -8.20 3.07 22.45
N LYS A 141 -9.26 2.26 22.41
CA LYS A 141 -9.21 0.82 22.69
C LYS A 141 -8.64 0.00 21.53
N PHE A 142 -8.79 0.50 20.30
CA PHE A 142 -8.38 -0.16 19.07
C PHE A 142 -7.63 0.79 18.16
N TRP A 143 -6.66 0.28 17.43
CA TRP A 143 -5.93 1.02 16.41
C TRP A 143 -6.86 1.35 15.23
N SER A 144 -6.72 2.54 14.65
CA SER A 144 -7.48 2.97 13.48
C SER A 144 -6.69 3.97 12.63
N HIS A 145 -6.94 3.98 11.32
CA HIS A 145 -6.40 5.00 10.42
C HIS A 145 -6.74 6.43 10.84
N GLN A 146 -7.85 6.63 11.58
CA GLN A 146 -8.28 7.93 12.12
C GLN A 146 -7.31 8.53 13.16
N MET A 147 -6.36 7.74 13.68
CA MET A 147 -5.31 8.21 14.57
C MET A 147 -4.23 9.03 13.84
N TYR A 148 -4.23 8.99 12.50
CA TYR A 148 -3.22 9.62 11.66
C TYR A 148 -3.83 10.82 10.94
N LYS A 149 -2.96 11.77 10.58
CA LYS A 149 -3.30 12.96 9.81
C LYS A 149 -2.44 12.98 8.57
N ARG A 150 -3.01 13.41 7.45
CA ARG A 150 -2.30 13.71 6.21
C ARG A 150 -1.16 14.70 6.44
N PRO A 151 -0.19 14.81 5.51
CA PRO A 151 0.90 15.79 5.63
C PRO A 151 0.45 17.25 5.77
N ASP A 152 -0.74 17.59 5.25
CA ASP A 152 -1.36 18.91 5.38
C ASP A 152 -2.07 19.14 6.74
N GLY A 153 -2.04 18.15 7.63
CA GLY A 153 -2.72 18.17 8.93
C GLY A 153 -4.19 17.74 8.89
N GLY A 154 -4.74 17.47 7.71
CA GLY A 154 -6.12 16.99 7.54
C GLY A 154 -6.31 15.52 7.90
N ASP A 155 -7.55 15.08 8.01
CA ASP A 155 -7.88 13.67 8.21
C ASP A 155 -7.52 12.82 6.98
N ILE A 156 -7.11 11.57 7.21
CA ILE A 156 -6.94 10.58 6.14
C ILE A 156 -8.26 10.44 5.38
N THR A 157 -8.22 10.62 4.06
CA THR A 157 -9.42 10.61 3.23
C THR A 157 -9.83 9.20 2.86
N VAL A 158 -11.07 8.82 3.13
CA VAL A 158 -11.63 7.52 2.71
C VAL A 158 -12.56 7.71 1.52
N HIS A 159 -12.16 7.18 0.37
CA HIS A 159 -12.96 7.18 -0.86
C HIS A 159 -13.75 5.89 -0.97
N TYR A 160 -15.08 5.97 -0.94
CA TYR A 160 -15.96 4.82 -1.16
C TYR A 160 -16.48 4.79 -2.60
N CYS A 161 -15.88 3.94 -3.43
CA CYS A 161 -16.13 3.89 -4.87
C CYS A 161 -17.13 2.77 -5.19
N ARG A 162 -18.30 3.12 -5.76
CA ARG A 162 -19.38 2.18 -6.11
C ARG A 162 -19.60 2.03 -7.62
N SER A 163 -18.75 2.65 -8.44
CA SER A 163 -18.79 2.55 -9.89
C SER A 163 -17.37 2.52 -10.48
N VAL A 164 -17.23 1.96 -11.68
CA VAL A 164 -15.96 1.97 -12.44
C VAL A 164 -15.46 3.40 -12.62
N LYS A 165 -16.35 4.36 -12.91
CA LYS A 165 -15.98 5.77 -13.08
C LYS A 165 -15.34 6.33 -11.80
N SER A 166 -16.02 6.21 -10.66
CA SER A 166 -15.46 6.67 -9.37
C SER A 166 -14.16 5.94 -9.02
N ALA A 167 -14.05 4.65 -9.37
CA ALA A 167 -12.85 3.88 -9.13
C ALA A 167 -11.69 4.35 -10.01
N GLU A 168 -11.95 4.67 -11.28
CA GLU A 168 -10.95 5.20 -12.19
C GLU A 168 -10.44 6.57 -11.74
N ASP A 169 -11.35 7.50 -11.43
CA ASP A 169 -11.01 8.85 -10.97
C ASP A 169 -10.16 8.80 -9.68
N VAL A 170 -10.53 7.94 -8.74
CA VAL A 170 -9.84 7.81 -7.46
C VAL A 170 -8.51 7.05 -7.60
N ALA A 171 -8.46 6.00 -8.42
CA ALA A 171 -7.24 5.20 -8.61
C ALA A 171 -6.08 6.04 -9.17
N GLN A 172 -6.35 7.08 -9.96
CA GLN A 172 -5.30 7.97 -10.48
C GLN A 172 -4.42 8.60 -9.39
N HIS A 173 -4.96 8.81 -8.18
CA HIS A 173 -4.21 9.35 -7.05
C HIS A 173 -3.12 8.42 -6.52
N PHE A 174 -3.09 7.15 -6.96
CA PHE A 174 -2.16 6.13 -6.48
C PHE A 174 -1.14 5.69 -7.54
N LEU A 175 -1.21 6.19 -8.78
CA LEU A 175 -0.37 5.76 -9.90
C LEU A 175 1.12 6.07 -9.73
N HIS A 176 1.45 7.00 -8.83
CA HIS A 176 2.81 7.51 -8.62
C HIS A 176 3.35 7.19 -7.23
N ASP A 177 2.61 6.41 -6.43
CA ASP A 177 3.11 5.91 -5.15
C ASP A 177 4.12 4.78 -5.36
N ASP A 178 5.17 4.74 -4.56
CA ASP A 178 6.14 3.64 -4.57
C ASP A 178 5.63 2.42 -3.79
N ILE A 179 4.84 2.66 -2.74
CA ILE A 179 4.36 1.63 -1.81
C ILE A 179 2.91 1.94 -1.44
N LEU A 180 2.05 0.93 -1.55
CA LEU A 180 0.63 0.98 -1.20
C LEU A 180 0.27 -0.14 -0.24
N GLY A 181 -0.52 0.18 0.78
CA GLY A 181 -1.27 -0.83 1.51
C GLY A 181 -2.32 -1.45 0.62
N PHE A 182 -2.48 -2.78 0.68
CA PHE A 182 -3.40 -3.53 -0.17
C PHE A 182 -4.08 -4.64 0.63
N ASP A 183 -5.40 -4.76 0.44
CA ASP A 183 -6.25 -5.76 1.07
C ASP A 183 -7.51 -6.01 0.22
N LEU A 184 -8.25 -7.09 0.51
CA LEU A 184 -9.48 -7.49 -0.19
C LEU A 184 -10.58 -7.94 0.78
N GLU A 185 -11.84 -7.78 0.37
CA GLU A 185 -12.97 -8.50 0.98
C GLU A 185 -13.82 -9.22 -0.05
N TRP A 186 -14.45 -10.32 0.37
CA TRP A 186 -15.32 -11.13 -0.48
C TRP A 186 -16.46 -11.77 0.33
N LYS A 187 -17.54 -12.16 -0.36
CA LYS A 187 -18.68 -12.82 0.27
C LYS A 187 -18.23 -14.04 1.08
N ALA A 188 -18.63 -14.10 2.35
CA ALA A 188 -18.33 -15.26 3.20
C ALA A 188 -18.81 -16.56 2.51
N GLN A 189 -17.96 -17.60 2.55
CA GLN A 189 -18.23 -18.89 1.92
C GLN A 189 -18.42 -18.87 0.39
N ALA A 190 -17.95 -17.81 -0.30
CA ALA A 190 -17.96 -17.76 -1.76
C ALA A 190 -17.29 -19.00 -2.39
N SER A 191 -18.01 -19.64 -3.29
CA SER A 191 -17.57 -20.80 -4.06
C SER A 191 -17.01 -20.39 -5.42
N THR A 192 -16.38 -21.34 -6.11
CA THR A 192 -15.89 -21.11 -7.48
C THR A 192 -16.99 -20.91 -8.52
N GLN A 193 -18.24 -21.27 -8.19
CA GLN A 193 -19.41 -21.10 -9.07
C GLN A 193 -20.13 -19.77 -8.85
N ASP A 194 -19.79 -19.06 -7.76
CA ASP A 194 -20.33 -17.73 -7.49
C ASP A 194 -19.79 -16.68 -8.48
N SER A 195 -20.50 -15.56 -8.57
CA SER A 195 -20.10 -14.45 -9.42
C SER A 195 -18.70 -13.92 -9.09
N ILE A 196 -18.09 -13.21 -10.05
CA ILE A 196 -16.82 -12.48 -9.84
C ILE A 196 -16.93 -11.56 -8.63
N GLN A 197 -18.05 -10.84 -8.54
CA GLN A 197 -18.36 -9.88 -7.48
C GLN A 197 -18.49 -10.53 -6.09
N ASN A 198 -19.01 -11.76 -6.00
CA ASN A 198 -19.04 -12.50 -4.73
C ASN A 198 -17.63 -12.96 -4.33
N ASN A 199 -16.80 -13.31 -5.31
CA ASN A 199 -15.47 -13.84 -5.07
C ASN A 199 -14.40 -12.76 -4.82
N VAL A 200 -14.60 -11.54 -5.33
CA VAL A 200 -13.85 -10.32 -5.05
C VAL A 200 -14.86 -9.18 -4.96
N SER A 201 -15.28 -8.84 -3.74
CA SER A 201 -16.34 -7.86 -3.52
C SER A 201 -15.78 -6.46 -3.33
N LEU A 202 -14.71 -6.34 -2.56
CA LEU A 202 -14.02 -5.09 -2.26
C LEU A 202 -12.53 -5.25 -2.56
N VAL A 203 -11.94 -4.22 -3.16
CA VAL A 203 -10.49 -4.06 -3.27
C VAL A 203 -10.13 -2.78 -2.53
N GLN A 204 -9.12 -2.83 -1.67
CA GLN A 204 -8.70 -1.67 -0.88
C GLN A 204 -7.26 -1.28 -1.19
N LEU A 205 -7.02 0.03 -1.34
CA LEU A 205 -5.69 0.62 -1.44
C LEU A 205 -5.52 1.75 -0.45
N ALA A 206 -4.33 1.87 0.12
CA ALA A 206 -3.98 2.96 1.01
C ALA A 206 -2.60 3.54 0.67
N ASN A 207 -2.52 4.86 0.61
CA ASN A 207 -1.27 5.61 0.68
C ASN A 207 -1.30 6.53 1.92
N ARG A 208 -0.33 7.45 2.03
CA ARG A 208 -0.20 8.32 3.21
C ARG A 208 -1.36 9.27 3.42
N GLU A 209 -2.03 9.65 2.35
CA GLU A 209 -3.04 10.71 2.37
C GLU A 209 -4.45 10.16 2.38
N ARG A 210 -4.64 8.99 1.76
CA ARG A 210 -5.96 8.50 1.42
C ARG A 210 -6.03 6.98 1.32
N ILE A 211 -7.26 6.52 1.46
CA ILE A 211 -7.67 5.14 1.38
C ILE A 211 -8.79 5.07 0.35
N ALA A 212 -8.75 4.09 -0.54
CA ALA A 212 -9.77 3.85 -1.54
C ALA A 212 -10.39 2.46 -1.34
N LEU A 213 -11.71 2.43 -1.25
CA LEU A 213 -12.55 1.24 -1.15
C LEU A 213 -13.24 1.04 -2.50
N PHE A 214 -12.65 0.23 -3.37
CA PHE A 214 -13.20 -0.09 -4.70
C PHE A 214 -14.20 -1.24 -4.58
N HIS A 215 -15.47 -0.89 -4.47
CA HIS A 215 -16.52 -1.85 -4.17
C HIS A 215 -17.07 -2.50 -5.44
N ILE A 216 -16.29 -3.45 -5.96
CA ILE A 216 -16.52 -4.20 -7.19
C ILE A 216 -17.92 -4.81 -7.23
N ALA A 217 -18.43 -5.30 -6.10
CA ALA A 217 -19.79 -5.86 -6.01
C ALA A 217 -20.92 -4.88 -6.36
N MET A 218 -20.67 -3.57 -6.26
CA MET A 218 -21.62 -2.52 -6.62
C MET A 218 -21.48 -2.01 -8.05
N PHE A 219 -20.43 -2.41 -8.78
CA PHE A 219 -20.20 -1.88 -10.13
C PHE A 219 -21.29 -2.36 -11.09
N ARG A 220 -21.82 -1.43 -11.88
CA ARG A 220 -22.85 -1.68 -12.88
C ARG A 220 -22.51 -0.91 -14.18
N PRO A 221 -22.80 -1.47 -15.37
CA PRO A 221 -23.28 -2.83 -15.59
C PRO A 221 -22.23 -3.88 -15.15
N ALA A 222 -22.60 -5.15 -15.06
CA ALA A 222 -21.70 -6.23 -14.63
C ALA A 222 -21.80 -7.41 -15.62
N LEU A 223 -21.70 -7.09 -16.91
CA LEU A 223 -21.89 -8.05 -17.99
C LEU A 223 -20.60 -8.83 -18.31
N GLY A 224 -19.45 -8.28 -17.95
CA GLY A 224 -18.17 -8.97 -18.02
C GLY A 224 -17.05 -8.26 -17.25
N LEU A 225 -15.84 -8.82 -17.35
CA LEU A 225 -14.64 -8.30 -16.68
C LEU A 225 -14.33 -6.84 -16.99
N ALA A 226 -14.62 -6.39 -18.22
CA ALA A 226 -14.40 -5.01 -18.65
C ALA A 226 -15.23 -4.00 -17.84
N ASP A 227 -16.39 -4.43 -17.31
CA ASP A 227 -17.25 -3.57 -16.49
C ASP A 227 -16.89 -3.59 -15.00
N LEU A 228 -15.92 -4.41 -14.60
CA LEU A 228 -15.55 -4.61 -13.20
C LEU A 228 -14.16 -4.06 -12.85
N VAL A 229 -13.39 -3.62 -13.84
CA VAL A 229 -11.99 -3.22 -13.65
C VAL A 229 -11.73 -1.82 -14.19
N ALA A 230 -11.45 -0.88 -13.28
CA ALA A 230 -10.95 0.43 -13.65
C ALA A 230 -9.52 0.33 -14.23
N PRO A 231 -9.24 0.92 -15.41
CA PRO A 231 -7.91 0.90 -16.03
C PRO A 231 -6.75 1.29 -15.11
N SER A 232 -6.88 2.36 -14.34
CA SER A 232 -5.85 2.83 -13.41
C SER A 232 -5.64 1.86 -12.26
N LEU A 233 -6.71 1.25 -11.73
CA LEU A 233 -6.60 0.21 -10.70
C LEU A 233 -5.82 -1.00 -11.22
N ARG A 234 -6.11 -1.45 -12.45
CA ARG A 234 -5.33 -2.53 -13.10
C ARG A 234 -3.87 -2.13 -13.24
N ALA A 235 -3.59 -0.93 -13.76
CA ALA A 235 -2.23 -0.45 -13.95
C ALA A 235 -1.43 -0.44 -12.64
N ILE A 236 -2.06 -0.08 -11.51
CA ILE A 236 -1.43 -0.11 -10.18
C ILE A 236 -1.10 -1.54 -9.74
N LEU A 237 -2.08 -2.44 -9.81
CA LEU A 237 -1.92 -3.81 -9.35
C LEU A 237 -0.87 -4.57 -10.19
N GLU A 238 -0.86 -4.38 -11.51
CA GLU A 238 0.09 -5.02 -12.42
C GLU A 238 1.47 -4.34 -12.46
N SER A 239 1.62 -3.14 -11.90
CA SER A 239 2.90 -2.44 -11.90
C SER A 239 3.92 -3.13 -10.99
N PRO A 240 5.10 -3.53 -11.51
CA PRO A 240 6.21 -3.99 -10.68
C PRO A 240 6.95 -2.85 -9.96
N ARG A 241 6.64 -1.58 -10.28
CA ARG A 241 7.27 -0.41 -9.64
C ARG A 241 6.56 0.00 -8.35
N ILE A 242 5.29 -0.36 -8.21
CA ILE A 242 4.47 -0.03 -7.04
C ILE A 242 4.41 -1.27 -6.16
N THR A 243 5.04 -1.22 -4.99
CA THR A 243 4.99 -2.33 -4.04
C THR A 243 3.63 -2.33 -3.35
N LYS A 244 2.94 -3.49 -3.34
CA LYS A 244 1.72 -3.67 -2.56
C LYS A 244 2.07 -4.42 -1.29
N VAL A 245 1.87 -3.81 -0.12
CA VAL A 245 2.15 -4.42 1.19
C VAL A 245 0.86 -4.94 1.81
N GLY A 246 0.91 -6.14 2.40
CA GLY A 246 -0.25 -6.79 3.01
C GLY A 246 0.13 -8.01 3.84
N VAL A 247 -0.86 -8.64 4.46
CA VAL A 247 -0.72 -9.90 5.22
C VAL A 247 -1.54 -10.98 4.51
N SER A 248 -0.95 -12.15 4.28
CA SER A 248 -1.54 -13.19 3.42
C SER A 248 -1.73 -12.74 1.97
N ILE A 249 -0.94 -11.77 1.51
CA ILE A 249 -1.14 -11.05 0.24
C ILE A 249 -1.09 -11.93 -1.01
N LYS A 250 -0.42 -13.09 -0.93
CA LYS A 250 -0.38 -14.08 -2.02
C LYS A 250 -1.76 -14.73 -2.25
N ALA A 251 -2.56 -14.90 -1.20
CA ALA A 251 -3.93 -15.40 -1.30
C ALA A 251 -4.82 -14.39 -2.02
N ASP A 252 -4.72 -13.12 -1.63
CA ASP A 252 -5.45 -12.00 -2.25
C ASP A 252 -5.10 -11.87 -3.73
N SER A 253 -3.81 -11.88 -4.04
CA SER A 253 -3.31 -11.80 -5.41
C SER A 253 -3.74 -12.99 -6.27
N THR A 254 -3.83 -14.19 -5.67
CA THR A 254 -4.35 -15.37 -6.36
C THR A 254 -5.83 -15.21 -6.69
N ARG A 255 -6.60 -14.63 -5.78
CA ARG A 255 -8.03 -14.38 -5.95
C ARG A 255 -8.28 -13.30 -7.01
N VAL A 256 -7.54 -12.20 -6.96
CA VAL A 256 -7.55 -11.13 -7.99
C VAL A 256 -7.22 -11.69 -9.37
N ARG A 257 -6.16 -12.51 -9.48
CA ARG A 257 -5.81 -13.15 -10.76
C ARG A 257 -6.94 -14.04 -11.27
N LYS A 258 -7.51 -14.87 -10.40
CA LYS A 258 -8.54 -15.84 -10.77
C LYS A 258 -9.83 -15.18 -11.25
N TYR A 259 -10.29 -14.14 -10.55
CA TYR A 259 -11.64 -13.59 -10.77
C TYR A 259 -11.66 -12.26 -11.51
N LEU A 260 -10.58 -11.48 -11.48
CA LEU A 260 -10.47 -10.21 -12.22
C LEU A 260 -9.51 -10.28 -13.40
N GLY A 261 -8.76 -11.39 -13.57
CA GLY A 261 -7.78 -11.54 -14.64
C GLY A 261 -6.58 -10.59 -14.52
N ILE A 262 -6.36 -10.02 -13.33
CA ILE A 262 -5.28 -9.06 -13.06
C ILE A 262 -4.12 -9.81 -12.42
N ASN A 263 -2.92 -9.71 -13.00
CA ASN A 263 -1.74 -10.31 -12.39
C ASN A 263 -1.05 -9.31 -11.46
N THR A 264 -1.41 -9.32 -10.17
CA THR A 264 -0.79 -8.43 -9.18
C THR A 264 0.71 -8.73 -9.06
N ARG A 265 1.56 -7.70 -9.18
CA ARG A 265 3.03 -7.78 -9.10
C ARG A 265 3.59 -6.97 -7.94
N ALA A 266 4.85 -7.17 -7.57
CA ALA A 266 5.52 -6.51 -6.46
C ALA A 266 4.73 -6.64 -5.14
N ILE A 267 4.34 -7.86 -4.78
CA ILE A 267 3.56 -8.12 -3.55
C ILE A 267 4.51 -8.37 -2.39
N PHE A 268 4.38 -7.63 -1.30
CA PHE A 268 5.28 -7.67 -0.17
C PHE A 268 4.55 -8.16 1.07
N GLU A 269 4.92 -9.36 1.53
CA GLU A 269 4.32 -10.00 2.69
C GLU A 269 4.93 -9.46 3.99
N LEU A 270 4.12 -8.75 4.78
CA LEU A 270 4.55 -8.10 6.00
C LEU A 270 5.02 -9.09 7.08
N SER A 271 4.44 -10.30 7.11
CA SER A 271 4.87 -11.35 8.05
C SER A 271 6.35 -11.69 7.91
N HIS A 272 6.92 -11.58 6.70
CA HIS A 272 8.34 -11.82 6.45
C HIS A 272 9.21 -10.74 7.10
N LEU A 273 8.82 -9.47 6.94
CA LEU A 273 9.56 -8.34 7.52
C LEU A 273 9.42 -8.30 9.04
N HIS A 274 8.22 -8.58 9.56
CA HIS A 274 7.94 -8.68 10.99
C HIS A 274 8.86 -9.70 11.65
N LYS A 275 8.93 -10.92 11.10
CA LYS A 275 9.82 -11.97 11.62
C LYS A 275 11.29 -11.60 11.51
N LEU A 276 11.70 -11.01 10.39
CA LEU A 276 13.06 -10.54 10.21
C LEU A 276 13.47 -9.57 11.33
N VAL A 277 12.68 -8.52 11.56
CA VAL A 277 13.03 -7.51 12.59
C VAL A 277 12.91 -8.04 14.01
N LYS A 278 11.97 -8.96 14.27
CA LYS A 278 11.73 -9.52 15.60
C LYS A 278 12.79 -10.54 16.03
N TYR A 279 13.24 -11.37 15.08
CA TYR A 279 14.01 -12.57 15.41
C TYR A 279 15.46 -12.57 14.93
N CYS A 280 15.90 -11.57 14.16
CA CYS A 280 17.25 -11.55 13.56
C CYS A 280 18.38 -11.74 14.57
N TYR A 281 18.27 -11.18 15.77
CA TYR A 281 19.28 -11.32 16.83
C TYR A 281 18.95 -12.36 17.91
N SER A 282 17.70 -12.80 17.99
CA SER A 282 17.25 -13.67 19.09
C SER A 282 17.12 -15.13 18.66
N ASN A 283 16.41 -15.39 17.57
CA ASN A 283 16.17 -16.76 17.11
C ASN A 283 15.94 -16.82 15.59
N PRO A 284 17.02 -16.78 14.78
CA PRO A 284 16.93 -16.79 13.31
C PRO A 284 16.11 -17.94 12.71
N ARG A 285 15.97 -19.07 13.41
CA ARG A 285 15.13 -20.22 12.96
C ARG A 285 13.64 -19.89 12.85
N LEU A 286 13.17 -18.85 13.55
CA LEU A 286 11.80 -18.36 13.48
C LEU A 286 11.55 -17.45 12.27
N ILE A 287 12.60 -17.08 11.53
CA ILE A 287 12.50 -16.30 10.29
C ILE A 287 12.18 -17.24 9.14
N ASN A 288 10.88 -17.44 8.94
CA ASN A 288 10.31 -18.30 7.91
C ASN A 288 9.07 -17.64 7.28
N LYS A 289 8.56 -18.24 6.21
CA LYS A 289 7.42 -17.72 5.44
C LYS A 289 6.04 -17.99 6.08
N ARG A 290 5.95 -18.51 7.32
CA ARG A 290 4.65 -18.67 7.99
C ARG A 290 4.06 -17.29 8.30
N LEU A 291 2.76 -17.14 8.11
CA LEU A 291 2.07 -15.87 8.32
C LEU A 291 1.96 -15.52 9.81
N VAL A 292 1.87 -14.23 10.11
CA VAL A 292 1.53 -13.66 11.43
C VAL A 292 0.31 -12.77 11.23
N ASN A 293 -0.67 -12.85 12.13
CA ASN A 293 -1.94 -12.11 11.96
C ASN A 293 -1.70 -10.60 11.91
N LEU A 294 -2.43 -9.87 11.05
CA LEU A 294 -2.30 -8.41 10.94
C LEU A 294 -2.49 -7.70 12.28
N SER A 295 -3.54 -8.03 13.03
CA SER A 295 -3.81 -7.44 14.35
C SER A 295 -2.71 -7.73 15.36
N GLU A 296 -2.06 -8.91 15.30
CA GLU A 296 -0.94 -9.26 16.17
C GLU A 296 0.27 -8.37 15.85
N GLN A 297 0.57 -8.18 14.56
CA GLN A 297 1.63 -7.27 14.12
C GLN A 297 1.33 -5.82 14.50
N VAL A 298 0.09 -5.34 14.32
CA VAL A 298 -0.32 -3.97 14.71
C VAL A 298 -0.18 -3.78 16.21
N GLU A 299 -0.68 -4.71 17.02
CA GLU A 299 -0.61 -4.64 18.49
C GLU A 299 0.84 -4.63 18.97
N GLU A 300 1.71 -5.48 18.42
CA GLU A 300 3.12 -5.52 18.81
C GLU A 300 3.87 -4.23 18.42
N HIS A 301 3.55 -3.64 17.27
CA HIS A 301 4.29 -2.47 16.78
C HIS A 301 3.72 -1.13 17.26
N PHE A 302 2.44 -1.07 17.61
CA PHE A 302 1.75 0.18 17.95
C PHE A 302 1.03 0.16 19.31
N GLY A 303 1.02 -0.99 20.02
CA GLY A 303 0.47 -1.12 21.37
C GLY A 303 -1.06 -1.20 21.44
N LEU A 304 -1.76 -1.16 20.30
CA LEU A 304 -3.21 -1.27 20.22
C LEU A 304 -3.60 -2.32 19.16
N PRO A 305 -4.54 -3.23 19.45
CA PRO A 305 -5.01 -4.19 18.47
C PRO A 305 -5.94 -3.54 17.44
N LEU A 306 -6.07 -4.17 16.27
CA LEU A 306 -7.19 -3.86 15.37
C LEU A 306 -8.50 -4.39 15.99
N ALA A 307 -9.61 -3.74 15.68
CA ALA A 307 -10.92 -4.23 16.07
C ALA A 307 -11.21 -5.56 15.38
N LYS A 308 -11.20 -6.66 16.14
CA LYS A 308 -11.55 -8.01 15.65
C LYS A 308 -13.08 -8.19 15.66
N GLU A 309 -13.78 -7.40 14.86
CA GLU A 309 -15.23 -7.51 14.72
C GLU A 309 -15.57 -8.66 13.76
N ASP A 310 -15.64 -9.86 14.32
CA ASP A 310 -15.95 -11.11 13.62
C ASP A 310 -17.23 -11.04 12.77
N GLU A 311 -18.23 -10.28 13.24
CA GLU A 311 -19.47 -9.99 12.52
C GLU A 311 -19.24 -9.11 11.29
N VAL A 312 -18.34 -8.12 11.37
CA VAL A 312 -17.98 -7.25 10.24
C VAL A 312 -17.18 -8.03 9.21
N ARG A 313 -16.16 -8.78 9.67
CA ARG A 313 -15.31 -9.61 8.81
C ARG A 313 -16.11 -10.67 8.04
N ARG A 314 -17.12 -11.27 8.67
CA ARG A 314 -18.04 -12.24 8.03
C ARG A 314 -19.32 -11.59 7.48
N GLY A 315 -19.40 -10.26 7.46
CA GLY A 315 -20.54 -9.52 6.97
C GLY A 315 -20.76 -9.72 5.47
N ASP A 316 -21.91 -9.26 4.98
CA ASP A 316 -22.19 -9.30 3.55
C ASP A 316 -21.47 -8.14 2.83
N TRP A 317 -20.36 -8.48 2.18
CA TRP A 317 -19.56 -7.57 1.37
C TRP A 317 -20.15 -7.29 -0.02
N THR A 318 -21.29 -7.90 -0.37
CA THR A 318 -21.92 -7.70 -1.70
C THR A 318 -22.92 -6.55 -1.74
N HIS A 319 -23.23 -5.97 -0.57
CA HIS A 319 -24.17 -4.86 -0.39
C HIS A 319 -23.47 -3.59 0.08
N ALA A 320 -24.15 -2.45 -0.05
CA ALA A 320 -23.64 -1.16 0.39
C ALA A 320 -23.10 -1.23 1.83
N LEU A 321 -21.87 -0.77 2.02
CA LEU A 321 -21.16 -0.90 3.28
C LEU A 321 -21.78 0.03 4.32
N ASN A 322 -22.01 -0.50 5.51
CA ASN A 322 -22.34 0.33 6.67
C ASN A 322 -21.09 1.03 7.21
N TYR A 323 -21.28 1.96 8.16
CA TYR A 323 -20.16 2.73 8.73
C TYR A 323 -19.06 1.84 9.33
N ARG A 324 -19.42 0.77 10.04
CA ARG A 324 -18.44 -0.14 10.66
C ARG A 324 -17.64 -0.90 9.61
N GLN A 325 -18.29 -1.41 8.56
CA GLN A 325 -17.61 -2.05 7.43
C GLN A 325 -16.64 -1.08 6.73
N VAL A 326 -17.02 0.19 6.55
CA VAL A 326 -16.13 1.21 5.99
C VAL A 326 -14.91 1.43 6.88
N GLN A 327 -15.09 1.57 8.20
CA GLN A 327 -13.98 1.78 9.12
C GLN A 327 -13.02 0.58 9.19
N TYR A 328 -13.58 -0.63 9.22
CA TYR A 328 -12.82 -1.87 9.18
C TYR A 328 -12.01 -1.97 7.88
N ALA A 329 -12.68 -1.91 6.72
CA ALA A 329 -12.04 -2.09 5.41
C ALA A 329 -11.04 -0.98 5.08
N ALA A 330 -11.20 0.21 5.67
CA ALA A 330 -10.24 1.29 5.52
C ALA A 330 -8.99 1.08 6.40
N SER A 331 -9.15 0.50 7.59
CA SER A 331 -8.05 0.37 8.55
C SER A 331 -7.04 -0.68 8.15
N ASP A 332 -7.47 -1.81 7.57
CA ASP A 332 -6.57 -2.92 7.21
C ASP A 332 -5.45 -2.54 6.22
N PRO A 333 -5.72 -1.98 5.03
CA PRO A 333 -4.65 -1.56 4.11
C PRO A 333 -3.81 -0.42 4.68
N TYR A 334 -4.42 0.50 5.45
CA TYR A 334 -3.67 1.60 6.06
C TYR A 334 -2.73 1.10 7.17
N ALA A 335 -3.16 0.10 7.96
CA ALA A 335 -2.33 -0.60 8.94
C ALA A 335 -1.14 -1.29 8.27
N CYS A 336 -1.37 -1.98 7.15
CA CYS A 336 -0.32 -2.60 6.35
C CYS A 336 0.75 -1.59 5.90
N LEU A 337 0.31 -0.41 5.42
CA LEU A 337 1.21 0.69 5.05
C LEU A 337 2.03 1.17 6.25
N CYS A 338 1.37 1.45 7.38
CA CYS A 338 2.02 1.92 8.61
C CYS A 338 3.06 0.90 9.12
N LEU A 339 2.68 -0.38 9.13
CA LEU A 339 3.54 -1.49 9.54
C LEU A 339 4.79 -1.56 8.69
N PHE A 340 4.67 -1.46 7.35
CA PHE A 340 5.83 -1.46 6.47
C PHE A 340 6.85 -0.40 6.90
N TYR A 341 6.42 0.87 7.04
CA TYR A 341 7.33 1.95 7.39
C TYR A 341 7.92 1.81 8.79
N ALA A 342 7.11 1.43 9.77
CA ALA A 342 7.58 1.21 11.14
C ALA A 342 8.60 0.07 11.22
N MET A 343 8.35 -1.04 10.53
CA MET A 343 9.25 -2.18 10.50
C MET A 343 10.50 -1.93 9.68
N ASP A 344 10.40 -1.25 8.54
CA ASP A 344 11.58 -0.89 7.74
C ASP A 344 12.48 0.10 8.51
N ALA A 345 11.91 0.98 9.32
CA ALA A 345 12.67 1.82 10.23
C ALA A 345 13.39 1.00 11.32
N LYS A 346 12.73 -0.02 11.90
CA LYS A 346 13.38 -0.98 12.83
C LYS A 346 14.50 -1.75 12.13
N ARG A 347 14.26 -2.26 10.92
CA ARG A 347 15.23 -2.99 10.08
C ARG A 347 16.47 -2.15 9.79
N LYS A 348 16.29 -0.89 9.39
CA LYS A 348 17.37 0.08 9.12
C LYS A 348 18.20 0.43 10.35
N ALA A 349 17.68 0.18 11.56
CA ALA A 349 18.38 0.40 12.81
C ALA A 349 19.16 -0.84 13.30
N LEU A 350 19.04 -1.98 12.62
CA LEU A 350 19.84 -3.18 12.89
C LEU A 350 21.24 -3.01 12.29
N ASP A 351 22.25 -3.62 12.91
CA ASP A 351 23.64 -3.65 12.45
C ASP A 351 24.23 -5.08 12.42
N PRO A 352 24.63 -5.61 11.26
CA PRO A 352 24.48 -5.01 9.93
C PRO A 352 23.01 -4.96 9.50
N VAL A 353 22.69 -3.99 8.64
CA VAL A 353 21.32 -3.79 8.13
C VAL A 353 20.94 -4.98 7.23
N PRO A 354 20.02 -5.88 7.63
CA PRO A 354 19.61 -6.98 6.75
C PRO A 354 18.85 -6.40 5.54
N PRO A 355 18.92 -7.04 4.36
CA PRO A 355 18.13 -6.60 3.21
C PRO A 355 16.62 -6.70 3.52
N LEU A 356 15.80 -5.92 2.81
CA LEU A 356 14.37 -6.18 2.82
C LEU A 356 14.09 -7.61 2.30
N PRO A 357 13.08 -8.31 2.87
CA PRO A 357 12.56 -9.51 2.24
C PRO A 357 12.20 -9.24 0.77
N ALA A 358 12.45 -10.21 -0.10
CA ALA A 358 12.02 -10.12 -1.49
C ALA A 358 10.48 -10.10 -1.58
N HIS A 359 9.95 -9.55 -2.67
CA HIS A 359 8.52 -9.66 -2.98
C HIS A 359 8.10 -11.14 -3.04
N ALA A 360 6.94 -11.45 -2.45
CA ALA A 360 6.49 -12.80 -2.12
C ALA A 360 6.21 -13.67 -3.35
N GLU A 361 5.92 -13.07 -4.51
CA GLU A 361 5.75 -13.80 -5.76
C GLU A 361 7.05 -14.37 -6.33
N LEU A 362 8.22 -13.86 -5.90
CA LEU A 362 9.53 -14.36 -6.35
C LEU A 362 9.95 -15.64 -5.63
N ASP A 363 9.28 -15.97 -4.52
CA ASP A 363 9.53 -17.14 -3.69
C ASP A 363 10.98 -17.30 -3.18
N ILE A 364 11.73 -16.20 -3.11
CA ILE A 364 13.11 -16.16 -2.61
C ILE A 364 13.13 -16.33 -1.08
N PRO A 365 14.11 -17.05 -0.49
CA PRO A 365 14.30 -17.13 0.95
C PRO A 365 14.48 -15.76 1.63
N ILE A 366 14.02 -15.64 2.89
CA ILE A 366 14.24 -14.44 3.69
C ILE A 366 15.71 -14.44 4.15
N ARG A 367 16.43 -13.35 3.87
CA ARG A 367 17.86 -13.20 4.16
C ARG A 367 18.07 -12.44 5.47
N ILE A 368 18.98 -12.91 6.33
CA ILE A 368 19.15 -12.43 7.71
C ILE A 368 20.54 -11.78 7.91
N VAL A 369 21.18 -11.33 6.81
CA VAL A 369 22.60 -10.89 6.65
C VAL A 369 23.43 -12.00 6.01
N HIS A 370 24.36 -11.56 5.14
CA HIS A 370 25.15 -12.31 4.18
C HIS A 370 25.74 -13.63 4.71
N ASP A 371 25.08 -14.74 4.42
CA ASP A 371 25.85 -15.85 3.84
C ASP A 371 26.49 -15.25 2.58
N ALA A 372 27.82 -15.12 2.57
CA ALA A 372 28.51 -14.91 1.31
C ALA A 372 28.02 -16.02 0.37
N PRO A 373 27.68 -15.73 -0.91
CA PRO A 373 27.53 -16.82 -1.85
C PRO A 373 28.80 -17.64 -1.74
N VAL A 374 28.68 -18.91 -1.32
CA VAL A 374 29.79 -19.85 -1.40
C VAL A 374 30.20 -19.80 -2.86
N GLN A 375 31.33 -19.17 -3.16
CA GLN A 375 32.01 -19.39 -4.42
C GLN A 375 32.42 -20.85 -4.34
N THR A 376 31.60 -21.72 -4.91
CA THR A 376 32.08 -23.02 -5.32
C THR A 376 33.09 -22.71 -6.42
N ASP A 377 34.36 -22.74 -6.08
CA ASP A 377 35.41 -22.67 -7.08
C ASP A 377 35.16 -23.80 -8.08
N PRO A 378 35.12 -23.53 -9.40
CA PRO A 378 34.94 -24.57 -10.41
C PRO A 378 36.05 -25.64 -10.41
N ASP A 379 37.11 -25.42 -9.65
CA ASP A 379 38.35 -26.21 -9.69
C ASP A 379 38.35 -27.45 -8.79
N GLU A 380 37.31 -27.70 -7.98
CA GLU A 380 37.17 -28.93 -7.17
C GLU A 380 36.27 -30.01 -7.82
N VAL A 381 36.08 -29.99 -9.14
CA VAL A 381 35.52 -31.15 -9.85
C VAL A 381 36.66 -32.06 -10.29
N GLU A 382 37.06 -32.98 -9.42
CA GLU A 382 38.00 -34.04 -9.77
C GLU A 382 37.33 -35.00 -10.78
N VAL A 383 37.70 -34.87 -12.05
CA VAL A 383 37.26 -35.79 -13.12
C VAL A 383 38.00 -37.11 -12.95
N VAL A 384 37.39 -38.04 -12.22
CA VAL A 384 37.86 -39.43 -12.16
C VAL A 384 37.67 -40.08 -13.53
N ARG A 385 38.77 -40.25 -14.28
CA ARG A 385 38.77 -41.00 -15.54
C ARG A 385 38.73 -42.49 -15.24
N PRO A 386 37.90 -43.29 -15.93
CA PRO A 386 37.86 -44.72 -15.73
C PRO A 386 39.19 -45.37 -16.15
N ALA A 387 39.74 -46.20 -15.25
CA ALA A 387 40.97 -46.95 -15.49
C ALA A 387 40.82 -47.84 -16.73
N GLY A 388 41.76 -47.69 -17.67
CA GLY A 388 41.81 -48.46 -18.90
C GLY A 388 41.95 -49.96 -18.66
N SER A 389 41.26 -50.72 -19.51
CA SER A 389 41.34 -52.18 -19.62
C SER A 389 42.76 -52.70 -19.84
N PRO A 390 43.03 -53.99 -19.54
CA PRO A 390 44.38 -54.54 -19.46
C PRO A 390 45.07 -54.59 -20.82
N VAL A 391 46.34 -54.16 -20.85
CA VAL A 391 47.25 -54.36 -21.99
C VAL A 391 47.54 -55.85 -22.14
N ALA A 392 47.21 -56.39 -23.31
CA ALA A 392 47.65 -57.69 -23.77
C ALA A 392 49.19 -57.74 -23.83
N LYS A 393 49.81 -58.65 -23.08
CA LYS A 393 51.21 -59.01 -23.26
C LYS A 393 51.31 -60.06 -24.37
N THR A 394 52.16 -59.80 -25.35
CA THR A 394 52.62 -60.79 -26.33
C THR A 394 54.12 -60.61 -26.51
N ILE A 395 54.83 -61.67 -26.08
CA ILE A 395 56.09 -62.25 -26.54
C ILE A 395 57.42 -61.54 -26.18
N SER A 396 58.19 -62.22 -25.33
CA SER A 396 59.45 -62.90 -25.72
C SER A 396 59.60 -64.15 -24.88
#